data_AF-A0A2E9N1G3-F1
#
_entry.id   AF-A0A2E9N1G3-F1
#
_cell.length_a   1.000
_cell.length_b   1.000
_cell.length_c   1.000
_cell.angle_alpha   90.00
_cell.angle_beta   90.00
_cell.angle_gamma   90.00
#
_symmetry.space_group_name_H-M   'P 1'
#
loop_
_entity.id
_entity.type
_entity.pdbx_description
1 polymer ?
#
loop_
_entity_poly.entity_id
_entity_poly.type
_entity_poly.pdbx_seq_one_letter_code
_entity_poly.pdbx_strand_id
1 'polypeptide(L)'
;MRTFVLLSLLFVPWVSSAHEVRPAFLQLTQLQSDARIELYEASLRQPQLEGRYLGLQLQTNCASTPVSAGLTDGALIEVFEQRCEESVLESIAIEGLERTLIDTLVSIQMLDGEVMEFLINGDEPTIQLSESTPGVPVYLSIGVEHLVFGFDHVLFVIMLLYFVQKPLDILKVVTSFTVAHSLTLALSAFDLVTLASAPVEAIIAASIVLLAYENLNDRPSLIKQFPALIAFAFGLLHGLGFAGALAEIGLPENSQLMALFLFNVGIELGQLAIITLVLLCLTLIRHRVWFYQMLYQLPLYVTGSIASYWFIERSWQILS
;
A
#
# COMPACT_ATOMS: atom_id res chain seq x y z
N MET A 1 36.04 6.94 -27.26
CA MET A 1 35.54 5.77 -26.50
C MET A 1 34.42 6.13 -25.51
N ARG A 2 33.61 7.17 -25.77
CA ARG A 2 32.53 7.65 -24.87
C ARG A 2 31.12 7.34 -25.40
N THR A 3 31.00 6.82 -26.62
CA THR A 3 29.74 6.63 -27.35
C THR A 3 29.26 5.19 -27.42
N PHE A 4 30.01 4.21 -26.88
CA PHE A 4 29.70 2.79 -27.06
C PHE A 4 29.03 2.11 -25.86
N VAL A 5 29.05 2.73 -24.66
CA VAL A 5 28.41 2.14 -23.45
C VAL A 5 26.96 2.61 -23.28
N LEU A 6 26.57 3.70 -23.95
CA LEU A 6 25.20 4.23 -23.93
C LEU A 6 24.21 3.43 -24.80
N LEU A 7 24.68 2.48 -25.61
CA LEU A 7 23.83 1.70 -26.52
C LEU A 7 23.46 0.30 -26.01
N SER A 8 24.05 -0.18 -24.91
CA SER A 8 23.80 -1.55 -24.42
C SER A 8 22.74 -1.68 -23.34
N LEU A 9 22.06 -0.59 -22.94
CA LEU A 9 20.94 -0.60 -21.99
C LEU A 9 19.60 -0.19 -22.61
N LEU A 10 19.55 0.02 -23.94
CA LEU A 10 18.38 0.56 -24.64
C LEU A 10 17.37 -0.46 -25.17
N PHE A 11 17.49 -1.75 -24.88
CA PHE A 11 16.49 -2.72 -25.34
C PHE A 11 16.32 -3.85 -24.34
N VAL A 12 15.45 -3.64 -23.34
CA VAL A 12 14.18 -4.36 -23.27
C VAL A 12 13.17 -3.44 -22.57
N PRO A 13 12.09 -2.99 -23.22
CA PRO A 13 10.94 -2.48 -22.49
C PRO A 13 10.30 -3.69 -21.81
N TRP A 14 10.71 -3.98 -20.57
CA TRP A 14 9.78 -4.68 -19.69
C TRP A 14 8.69 -3.67 -19.43
N VAL A 15 7.52 -3.97 -19.96
CA VAL A 15 6.26 -3.36 -19.56
C VAL A 15 6.20 -3.58 -18.04
N SER A 16 6.66 -2.60 -17.27
CA SER A 16 6.48 -2.62 -15.83
C SER A 16 5.04 -2.22 -15.61
N SER A 17 4.14 -3.18 -15.77
CA SER A 17 2.81 -3.07 -15.19
C SER A 17 3.03 -2.94 -13.70
N ALA A 18 2.82 -1.73 -13.17
CA ALA A 18 2.62 -1.56 -11.74
C ALA A 18 1.23 -2.12 -11.47
N HIS A 19 1.13 -3.42 -11.24
CA HIS A 19 -0.12 -4.04 -10.82
C HIS A 19 -0.47 -3.47 -9.45
N GLU A 20 -1.63 -2.83 -9.36
CA GLU A 20 -2.20 -2.40 -8.09
C GLU A 20 -2.63 -3.66 -7.31
N VAL A 21 -1.80 -4.12 -6.39
CA VAL A 21 -2.11 -5.28 -5.55
C VAL A 21 -3.03 -4.79 -4.44
N ARG A 22 -4.33 -5.05 -4.60
CA ARG A 22 -5.35 -4.79 -3.57
C ARG A 22 -5.54 -6.07 -2.74
N PRO A 23 -5.49 -6.00 -1.40
CA PRO A 23 -5.81 -7.15 -0.55
C PRO A 23 -7.28 -7.54 -0.67
N ALA A 24 -7.59 -8.81 -0.43
CA ALA A 24 -8.95 -9.24 -0.10
C ALA A 24 -9.25 -8.96 1.38
N PHE A 25 -10.52 -8.85 1.72
CA PHE A 25 -10.95 -8.60 3.10
C PHE A 25 -12.08 -9.55 3.49
N LEU A 26 -11.93 -10.24 4.60
CA LEU A 26 -12.96 -11.08 5.21
C LEU A 26 -13.34 -10.48 6.56
N GLN A 27 -14.60 -10.11 6.73
CA GLN A 27 -15.15 -9.67 8.01
C GLN A 27 -16.11 -10.72 8.57
N LEU A 28 -15.88 -11.16 9.80
CA LEU A 28 -16.71 -12.08 10.54
C LEU A 28 -17.31 -11.36 11.75
N THR A 29 -18.62 -11.13 11.75
CA THR A 29 -19.32 -10.48 12.86
C THR A 29 -20.12 -11.53 13.63
N GLN A 30 -19.77 -11.75 14.90
CA GLN A 30 -20.51 -12.65 15.76
C GLN A 30 -21.90 -12.06 16.07
N LEU A 31 -22.96 -12.74 15.62
CA LEU A 31 -24.34 -12.28 15.80
C LEU A 31 -24.97 -12.88 17.05
N GLN A 32 -24.62 -14.13 17.39
CA GLN A 32 -25.17 -14.85 18.52
C GLN A 32 -24.16 -15.84 19.09
N SER A 33 -24.07 -15.90 20.41
CA SER A 33 -23.34 -16.92 21.16
C SER A 33 -24.31 -17.55 22.15
N ASP A 34 -24.79 -18.75 21.83
CA ASP A 34 -25.55 -19.60 22.74
C ASP A 34 -24.69 -20.80 23.13
N ALA A 35 -24.99 -21.47 24.25
CA ALA A 35 -24.21 -22.57 24.81
C ALA A 35 -24.06 -23.79 23.88
N ARG A 36 -24.70 -23.80 22.71
CA ARG A 36 -24.64 -24.87 21.71
C ARG A 36 -24.42 -24.39 20.28
N ILE A 37 -24.67 -23.11 19.99
CA ILE A 37 -24.66 -22.57 18.63
C ILE A 37 -23.99 -21.20 18.67
N GLU A 38 -22.95 -21.05 17.88
CA GLU A 38 -22.39 -19.74 17.53
C GLU A 38 -22.78 -19.41 16.10
N LEU A 39 -23.22 -18.17 15.88
CA LEU A 39 -23.65 -17.68 14.58
C LEU A 39 -22.85 -16.44 14.22
N TYR A 40 -22.25 -16.47 13.03
CA TYR A 40 -21.46 -15.37 12.48
C TYR A 40 -22.01 -14.95 11.12
N GLU A 41 -21.98 -13.66 10.85
CA GLU A 41 -22.10 -13.11 9.50
C GLU A 41 -20.70 -12.94 8.92
N ALA A 42 -20.41 -13.60 7.80
CA ALA A 42 -19.15 -13.51 7.10
C ALA A 42 -19.33 -12.70 5.80
N SER A 43 -18.62 -11.58 5.68
CA SER A 43 -18.57 -10.76 4.47
C SER A 43 -17.19 -10.88 3.83
N LEU A 44 -17.11 -11.54 2.68
CA LEU A 44 -15.89 -11.68 1.89
C LEU A 44 -15.91 -10.67 0.73
N ARG A 45 -14.95 -9.75 0.74
CA ARG A 45 -14.72 -8.77 -0.30
C ARG A 45 -13.50 -9.17 -1.12
N GLN A 46 -13.73 -9.51 -2.39
CA GLN A 46 -12.69 -9.91 -3.33
C GLN A 46 -12.40 -8.76 -4.31
N PRO A 47 -11.13 -8.33 -4.47
CA PRO A 47 -10.76 -7.31 -5.43
C PRO A 47 -10.85 -7.85 -6.86
N GLN A 48 -11.07 -6.96 -7.82
CA GLN A 48 -11.06 -7.29 -9.24
C GLN A 48 -9.66 -7.03 -9.84
N LEU A 49 -9.04 -8.05 -10.43
CA LEU A 49 -7.78 -7.94 -11.15
C LEU A 49 -8.02 -8.09 -12.65
N GLU A 50 -7.66 -7.06 -13.42
CA GLU A 50 -7.81 -7.02 -14.89
C GLU A 50 -9.23 -7.38 -15.37
N GLY A 51 -10.26 -6.93 -14.63
CA GLY A 51 -11.65 -7.21 -14.95
C GLY A 51 -12.15 -8.60 -14.55
N ARG A 52 -11.33 -9.44 -13.89
CA ARG A 52 -11.69 -10.78 -13.42
C ARG A 52 -11.66 -10.89 -11.90
N TYR A 53 -12.54 -11.72 -11.35
CA TYR A 53 -12.50 -12.09 -9.93
C TYR A 53 -11.53 -13.26 -9.72
N LEU A 54 -10.91 -13.28 -8.56
CA LEU A 54 -9.96 -14.31 -8.17
C LEU A 54 -10.64 -15.65 -7.86
N GLY A 55 -11.96 -15.66 -7.64
CA GLY A 55 -12.73 -16.86 -7.36
C GLY A 55 -12.38 -17.47 -6.00
N LEU A 56 -12.07 -16.61 -5.03
CA LEU A 56 -11.77 -17.01 -3.67
C LEU A 56 -13.03 -17.60 -3.02
N GLN A 57 -12.87 -18.63 -2.20
CA GLN A 57 -13.99 -19.24 -1.48
C GLN A 57 -13.67 -19.33 0.01
N LEU A 58 -14.61 -18.88 0.84
CA LEU A 58 -14.50 -19.01 2.29
C LEU A 58 -14.77 -20.47 2.70
N GLN A 59 -13.80 -21.09 3.36
CA GLN A 59 -13.95 -22.37 4.04
C GLN A 59 -13.71 -22.20 5.53
N THR A 60 -14.62 -22.74 6.34
CA THR A 60 -14.49 -22.77 7.81
C THR A 60 -14.86 -24.15 8.33
N ASN A 61 -14.65 -24.38 9.63
CA ASN A 61 -15.16 -25.58 10.30
C ASN A 61 -16.68 -25.53 10.59
N CYS A 62 -17.37 -24.48 10.16
CA CYS A 62 -18.79 -24.23 10.42
C CYS A 62 -19.64 -24.42 9.16
N ALA A 63 -20.94 -24.65 9.34
CA ALA A 63 -21.87 -24.75 8.21
C ALA A 63 -22.06 -23.37 7.58
N SER A 64 -21.68 -23.22 6.31
CA SER A 64 -21.76 -21.97 5.55
C SER A 64 -23.02 -21.95 4.68
N THR A 65 -23.85 -20.92 4.82
CA THR A 65 -25.03 -20.68 3.97
C THR A 65 -24.91 -19.31 3.27
N PRO A 66 -25.02 -19.23 1.93
CA PRO A 66 -24.94 -17.97 1.22
C PRO A 66 -26.19 -17.12 1.49
N VAL A 67 -26.00 -15.85 1.84
CA VAL A 67 -27.06 -14.89 2.14
C VAL A 67 -27.27 -13.94 0.96
N SER A 68 -26.19 -13.33 0.48
CA SER A 68 -26.24 -12.39 -0.64
C SER A 68 -24.91 -12.27 -1.38
N ALA A 69 -24.94 -11.75 -2.60
CA ALA A 69 -23.76 -11.38 -3.35
C ALA A 69 -24.04 -10.07 -4.10
N GLY A 70 -23.07 -9.15 -4.09
CA GLY A 70 -23.18 -7.83 -4.68
C GLY A 70 -21.91 -7.44 -5.43
N LEU A 71 -22.08 -6.64 -6.48
CA LEU A 71 -21.00 -6.10 -7.29
C LEU A 71 -20.85 -4.61 -7.01
N THR A 72 -19.63 -4.17 -6.76
CA THR A 72 -19.24 -2.76 -6.67
C THR A 72 -18.19 -2.44 -7.74
N ASP A 73 -17.90 -1.15 -7.98
CA ASP A 73 -16.98 -0.65 -9.06
C ASP A 73 -15.50 -1.09 -8.95
N GLY A 74 -15.20 -2.10 -8.12
CA GLY A 74 -13.85 -2.69 -8.00
C GLY A 74 -13.78 -3.97 -7.17
N ALA A 75 -14.90 -4.45 -6.61
CA ALA A 75 -14.91 -5.64 -5.76
C ALA A 75 -16.22 -6.43 -5.84
N LEU A 76 -16.10 -7.75 -5.71
CA LEU A 76 -17.21 -8.67 -5.45
C LEU A 76 -17.36 -8.82 -3.94
N ILE A 77 -18.54 -8.56 -3.39
CA ILE A 77 -18.85 -8.74 -1.97
C ILE A 77 -19.83 -9.89 -1.84
N GLU A 78 -19.45 -10.92 -1.10
CA GLU A 78 -20.27 -12.09 -0.82
C GLU A 78 -20.51 -12.21 0.67
N VAL A 79 -21.76 -12.37 1.06
CA VAL A 79 -22.17 -12.49 2.46
C VAL A 79 -22.70 -13.90 2.71
N PHE A 80 -22.15 -14.54 3.74
CA PHE A 80 -22.49 -15.88 4.17
C PHE A 80 -22.86 -15.87 5.65
N GLU A 81 -23.79 -16.70 6.07
CA GLU A 81 -24.03 -17.02 7.46
C GLU A 81 -23.21 -18.27 7.82
N GLN A 82 -22.39 -18.18 8.86
CA GLN A 82 -21.62 -19.31 9.40
C GLN A 82 -22.27 -19.78 10.69
N ARG A 83 -22.68 -21.05 10.70
CA ARG A 83 -23.32 -21.69 11.86
C ARG A 83 -22.44 -22.80 12.41
N CYS A 84 -21.87 -22.56 13.58
CA CYS A 84 -21.02 -23.53 14.28
C CYS A 84 -21.88 -24.27 15.30
N GLU A 85 -22.21 -25.54 15.05
CA GLU A 85 -22.97 -26.40 15.96
C GLU A 85 -22.01 -27.24 16.82
N GLU A 86 -22.11 -27.12 18.15
CA GLU A 86 -21.31 -27.87 19.13
C GLU A 86 -19.78 -27.67 19.08
N SER A 87 -19.26 -26.82 18.19
CA SER A 87 -17.86 -26.39 18.11
C SER A 87 -17.77 -24.86 18.00
N VAL A 88 -16.69 -24.28 18.53
CA VAL A 88 -16.34 -22.87 18.28
C VAL A 88 -15.73 -22.71 16.88
N LEU A 89 -15.64 -21.48 16.38
CA LEU A 89 -14.87 -21.21 15.18
C LEU A 89 -13.37 -21.47 15.47
N GLU A 90 -12.79 -22.48 14.82
CA GLU A 90 -11.42 -22.93 15.05
C GLU A 90 -10.49 -22.58 13.89
N SER A 91 -10.98 -22.69 12.66
CA SER A 91 -10.17 -22.51 11.46
C SER A 91 -10.88 -21.73 10.38
N ILE A 92 -10.16 -20.81 9.74
CA ILE A 92 -10.62 -20.05 8.59
C ILE A 92 -9.60 -20.26 7.47
N ALA A 93 -10.09 -20.63 6.28
CA ALA A 93 -9.30 -20.80 5.08
C ALA A 93 -9.94 -20.08 3.90
N ILE A 94 -9.11 -19.51 3.03
CA ILE A 94 -9.55 -18.93 1.76
C ILE A 94 -9.02 -19.79 0.63
N GLU A 95 -9.88 -20.64 0.07
CA GLU A 95 -9.53 -21.47 -1.07
C GLU A 95 -9.33 -20.60 -2.32
N GLY A 96 -8.27 -20.89 -3.07
CA GLY A 96 -7.89 -20.13 -4.26
C GLY A 96 -6.88 -19.03 -3.98
N LEU A 97 -6.67 -18.64 -2.71
CA LEU A 97 -5.68 -17.64 -2.32
C LEU A 97 -4.25 -18.09 -2.69
N GLU A 98 -3.99 -19.40 -2.61
CA GLU A 98 -2.70 -20.02 -2.95
C GLU A 98 -2.26 -19.84 -4.42
N ARG A 99 -3.18 -19.38 -5.27
CA ARG A 99 -2.96 -19.13 -6.70
C ARG A 99 -2.75 -17.64 -7.00
N THR A 100 -2.72 -16.82 -5.97
CA THR A 100 -2.68 -15.36 -6.07
C THR A 100 -1.47 -14.80 -5.33
N LEU A 101 -1.11 -13.57 -5.68
CA LEU A 101 -0.06 -12.80 -4.99
C LEU A 101 -0.67 -11.74 -4.06
N ILE A 102 -1.95 -11.87 -3.72
CA ILE A 102 -2.64 -10.94 -2.83
C ILE A 102 -2.71 -11.53 -1.42
N ASP A 103 -2.80 -10.65 -0.45
CA ASP A 103 -3.08 -11.00 0.93
C ASP A 103 -4.57 -10.84 1.23
N THR A 104 -5.07 -11.58 2.21
CA THR A 104 -6.42 -11.44 2.76
C THR A 104 -6.34 -11.02 4.22
N LEU A 105 -6.91 -9.87 4.54
CA LEU A 105 -7.09 -9.44 5.92
C LEU A 105 -8.39 -10.04 6.47
N VAL A 106 -8.29 -10.81 7.55
CA VAL A 106 -9.42 -11.41 8.27
C VAL A 106 -9.66 -10.63 9.55
N SER A 107 -10.84 -10.04 9.69
CA SER A 107 -11.28 -9.31 10.87
C SER A 107 -12.45 -10.04 11.52
N ILE A 108 -12.35 -10.35 12.81
CA ILE A 108 -13.36 -11.06 13.59
C ILE A 108 -13.82 -10.14 14.71
N GLN A 109 -15.08 -9.73 14.65
CA GLN A 109 -15.73 -8.92 15.67
C GLN A 109 -16.61 -9.81 16.56
N MET A 110 -16.24 -9.91 17.84
CA MET A 110 -16.96 -10.68 18.85
C MET A 110 -18.10 -9.86 19.47
N LEU A 111 -19.03 -10.55 20.14
CA LEU A 111 -20.20 -9.92 20.79
C LEU A 111 -19.84 -8.96 21.94
N ASP A 112 -18.70 -9.16 22.59
CA ASP A 112 -18.17 -8.29 23.64
C ASP A 112 -17.51 -7.01 23.08
N GLY A 113 -17.42 -6.90 21.75
CA GLY A 113 -16.78 -5.81 21.04
C GLY A 113 -15.28 -6.01 20.82
N GLU A 114 -14.70 -7.14 21.25
CA GLU A 114 -13.33 -7.50 20.92
C GLU A 114 -13.21 -7.73 19.41
N VAL A 115 -12.19 -7.11 18.80
CA VAL A 115 -11.89 -7.28 17.38
C VAL A 115 -10.52 -7.94 17.26
N MET A 116 -10.48 -9.08 16.58
CA MET A 116 -9.26 -9.82 16.30
C MET A 116 -8.96 -9.81 14.81
N GLU A 117 -7.73 -9.50 14.46
CA GLU A 117 -7.32 -9.36 13.06
C GLU A 117 -6.14 -10.25 12.74
N PHE A 118 -6.19 -10.86 11.56
CA PHE A 118 -5.20 -11.81 11.06
C PHE A 118 -4.93 -11.51 9.59
N LEU A 119 -3.67 -11.65 9.17
CA LEU A 119 -3.30 -11.60 7.77
C LEU A 119 -3.04 -13.02 7.26
N ILE A 120 -3.67 -13.36 6.14
CA ILE A 120 -3.52 -14.64 5.46
C ILE A 120 -2.98 -14.37 4.06
N ASN A 121 -2.01 -15.14 3.59
CA ASN A 121 -1.44 -14.98 2.26
C ASN A 121 -1.51 -16.28 1.46
N GLY A 122 -1.05 -16.26 0.20
CA GLY A 122 -1.05 -17.44 -0.66
C GLY A 122 -0.17 -18.60 -0.15
N ASP A 123 0.88 -18.32 0.62
CA ASP A 123 1.76 -19.34 1.17
C ASP A 123 1.15 -20.07 2.39
N GLU A 124 0.41 -19.34 3.21
CA GLU A 124 -0.32 -19.84 4.39
C GLU A 124 -1.80 -19.43 4.33
N PRO A 125 -2.64 -20.08 3.47
CA PRO A 125 -4.01 -19.67 3.21
C PRO A 125 -5.02 -20.04 4.31
N THR A 126 -4.54 -20.55 5.45
CA THR A 126 -5.36 -21.08 6.54
C THR A 126 -4.84 -20.60 7.88
N ILE A 127 -5.73 -20.11 8.74
CA ILE A 127 -5.42 -19.72 10.12
C ILE A 127 -6.15 -20.63 11.11
N GLN A 128 -5.46 -20.94 12.21
CA GLN A 128 -6.03 -21.63 13.37
C GLN A 128 -6.17 -20.62 14.52
N LEU A 129 -7.40 -20.30 14.90
CA LEU A 129 -7.73 -19.23 15.83
C LEU A 129 -7.23 -19.51 17.25
N SER A 130 -7.11 -20.78 17.64
CA SER A 130 -6.62 -21.16 18.98
C SER A 130 -5.12 -20.95 19.19
N GLU A 131 -4.34 -20.87 18.10
CA GLU A 131 -2.87 -20.72 18.15
C GLU A 131 -2.40 -19.32 17.71
N SER A 132 -3.31 -18.54 17.11
CA SER A 132 -2.97 -17.25 16.49
C SER A 132 -3.19 -16.09 17.46
N THR A 133 -2.16 -15.28 17.71
CA THR A 133 -2.30 -14.04 18.49
C THR A 133 -2.94 -12.93 17.65
N PRO A 134 -4.01 -12.25 18.11
CA PRO A 134 -4.64 -11.15 17.40
C PRO A 134 -3.63 -10.07 17.02
N GLY A 135 -3.49 -9.84 15.71
CA GLY A 135 -2.35 -9.17 15.14
C GLY A 135 -2.53 -7.66 14.99
N VAL A 136 -2.43 -6.90 16.09
CA VAL A 136 -2.10 -5.46 16.02
C VAL A 136 -0.88 -5.16 15.09
N PRO A 137 0.14 -6.05 14.95
CA PRO A 137 1.24 -5.87 13.99
C PRO A 137 0.88 -5.93 12.50
N VAL A 138 -0.33 -6.37 12.11
CA VAL A 138 -0.70 -6.57 10.70
C VAL A 138 -0.74 -5.24 9.94
N TYR A 139 -1.30 -4.17 10.52
CA TYR A 139 -1.29 -2.87 9.84
C TYR A 139 0.10 -2.28 9.69
N LEU A 140 1.02 -2.59 10.61
CA LEU A 140 2.40 -2.19 10.48
C LEU A 140 3.06 -2.86 9.27
N SER A 141 2.85 -4.17 9.07
CA SER A 141 3.38 -4.87 7.89
C SER A 141 2.75 -4.35 6.60
N ILE A 142 1.42 -4.17 6.58
CA ILE A 142 0.71 -3.57 5.43
C ILE A 142 1.28 -2.18 5.10
N GLY A 143 1.61 -1.36 6.11
CA GLY A 143 2.23 -0.04 5.91
C GLY A 143 3.62 -0.12 5.28
N VAL A 144 4.44 -1.08 5.70
CA VAL A 144 5.77 -1.32 5.12
C VAL A 144 5.63 -1.80 3.67
N GLU A 145 4.76 -2.76 3.41
CA GLU A 145 4.52 -3.33 2.09
C GLU A 145 3.95 -2.29 1.13
N HIS A 146 2.97 -1.49 1.57
CA HIS A 146 2.43 -0.38 0.81
C HIS A 146 3.53 0.57 0.33
N LEU A 147 4.49 0.90 1.20
CA LEU A 147 5.61 1.73 0.80
C LEU A 147 6.54 1.03 -0.19
N VAL A 148 6.91 -0.23 0.07
CA VAL A 148 7.90 -0.96 -0.73
C VAL A 148 7.37 -1.26 -2.13
N PHE A 149 6.09 -1.66 -2.24
CA PHE A 149 5.43 -1.97 -3.51
C PHE A 149 4.79 -0.74 -4.17
N GLY A 150 4.54 0.32 -3.41
CA GLY A 150 4.15 1.62 -3.92
C GLY A 150 5.33 2.35 -4.56
N PHE A 151 5.72 1.96 -5.77
CA PHE A 151 6.90 2.50 -6.44
C PHE A 151 6.94 4.03 -6.53
N ASP A 152 5.78 4.70 -6.61
CA ASP A 152 5.68 6.16 -6.52
C ASP A 152 6.33 6.70 -5.24
N HIS A 153 6.09 6.07 -4.09
CA HIS A 153 6.68 6.46 -2.81
C HIS A 153 8.19 6.24 -2.78
N VAL A 154 8.66 5.10 -3.29
CA VAL A 154 10.09 4.78 -3.32
C VAL A 154 10.83 5.80 -4.20
N LEU A 155 10.33 6.05 -5.41
CA LEU A 155 10.92 7.01 -6.33
C LEU A 155 10.90 8.43 -5.75
N PHE A 156 9.80 8.82 -5.11
CA PHE A 156 9.67 10.10 -4.43
C PHE A 156 10.73 10.29 -3.32
N VAL A 157 10.88 9.31 -2.43
CA VAL A 157 11.88 9.32 -1.36
C VAL A 157 13.29 9.42 -1.93
N ILE A 158 13.60 8.64 -2.97
CA ILE A 158 14.90 8.71 -3.64
C ILE A 158 15.16 10.12 -4.19
N MET A 159 14.19 10.77 -4.84
CA MET A 159 14.36 12.13 -5.36
C MET A 159 14.56 13.17 -4.24
N LEU A 160 13.94 13.00 -3.08
CA LEU A 160 14.11 13.91 -1.95
C LEU A 160 15.51 13.82 -1.30
N LEU A 161 16.14 12.64 -1.32
CA LEU A 161 17.50 12.46 -0.78
C LEU A 161 18.55 13.32 -1.49
N TYR A 162 18.29 13.76 -2.73
CA TYR A 162 19.20 14.64 -3.46
C TYR A 162 19.17 16.08 -2.93
N PHE A 163 18.06 16.52 -2.34
CA PHE A 163 17.93 17.87 -1.79
C PHE A 163 18.48 18.00 -0.38
N VAL A 164 18.60 16.89 0.36
CA VAL A 164 18.91 16.92 1.79
C VAL A 164 20.03 15.95 2.14
N GLN A 165 21.14 16.50 2.65
CA GLN A 165 22.35 15.72 2.95
C GLN A 165 22.53 15.41 4.44
N LYS A 166 21.86 16.16 5.33
CA LYS A 166 22.01 16.01 6.79
C LYS A 166 20.97 15.02 7.31
N PRO A 167 21.35 14.04 8.16
CA PRO A 167 20.43 13.00 8.63
C PRO A 167 19.22 13.56 9.39
N LEU A 168 19.41 14.61 10.19
CA LEU A 168 18.31 15.27 10.90
C LEU A 168 17.32 15.96 9.96
N ASP A 169 17.81 16.51 8.85
CA ASP A 169 16.94 17.17 7.89
C ASP A 169 16.22 16.14 7.01
N ILE A 170 16.86 15.00 6.71
CA ILE A 170 16.20 13.87 6.05
C ILE A 170 15.04 13.39 6.91
N LEU A 171 15.28 13.14 8.20
CA LEU A 171 14.22 12.72 9.13
C LEU A 171 13.06 13.72 9.16
N LYS A 172 13.34 15.02 9.26
CA LYS A 172 12.27 16.05 9.21
C LYS A 172 11.44 15.98 7.93
N VAL A 173 12.08 15.76 6.78
CA VAL A 173 11.38 15.70 5.48
C VAL A 173 10.49 14.46 5.40
N VAL A 174 11.03 13.29 5.77
CA VAL A 174 10.31 12.01 5.75
C VAL A 174 9.13 12.05 6.72
N THR A 175 9.37 12.42 7.96
CA THR A 175 8.30 12.54 8.96
C THR A 175 7.26 13.58 8.55
N SER A 176 7.66 14.69 7.92
CA SER A 176 6.72 15.70 7.41
C SER A 176 5.82 15.17 6.29
N PHE A 177 6.36 14.31 5.42
CA PHE A 177 5.56 13.59 4.42
C PHE A 177 4.57 12.64 5.10
N THR A 178 5.03 11.81 6.03
CA THR A 178 4.20 10.82 6.73
C THR A 178 3.10 11.47 7.54
N VAL A 179 3.37 12.60 8.21
CA VAL A 179 2.34 13.36 8.95
C VAL A 179 1.25 13.88 8.01
N ALA A 180 1.61 14.44 6.86
CA ALA A 180 0.65 14.92 5.87
C ALA A 180 -0.17 13.77 5.24
N HIS A 181 0.51 12.67 4.96
CA HIS A 181 -0.10 11.44 4.46
C HIS A 181 -1.11 10.88 5.47
N SER A 182 -0.71 10.77 6.74
CA SER A 182 -1.57 10.33 7.84
C SER A 182 -2.82 11.21 7.96
N LEU A 183 -2.66 12.53 7.83
CA LEU A 183 -3.76 13.48 7.93
C LEU A 183 -4.80 13.25 6.82
N THR A 184 -4.36 13.11 5.58
CA THR A 184 -5.28 12.95 4.44
C THR A 184 -5.91 11.57 4.39
N LEU A 185 -5.18 10.52 4.79
CA LEU A 185 -5.77 9.20 5.02
C LEU A 185 -6.83 9.22 6.09
N ALA A 186 -6.57 9.85 7.24
CA ALA A 186 -7.57 9.96 8.30
C ALA A 186 -8.81 10.71 7.81
N LEU A 187 -8.64 11.85 7.11
CA LEU A 187 -9.75 12.61 6.55
C LEU A 187 -10.60 11.77 5.58
N SER A 188 -9.97 10.97 4.73
CA SER A 188 -10.72 10.13 3.80
C SER A 188 -11.33 8.90 4.46
N ALA A 189 -10.67 8.34 5.49
CA ALA A 189 -11.18 7.19 6.24
C ALA A 189 -12.45 7.54 7.06
N PHE A 190 -12.61 8.81 7.42
CA PHE A 190 -13.84 9.35 8.03
C PHE A 190 -14.84 9.92 7.01
N ASP A 191 -14.66 9.63 5.71
CA ASP A 191 -15.48 10.14 4.61
C ASP A 191 -15.61 11.68 4.56
N LEU A 192 -14.67 12.42 5.16
CA LEU A 192 -14.68 13.88 5.16
C LEU A 192 -14.20 14.46 3.84
N VAL A 193 -13.31 13.74 3.14
CA VAL A 193 -12.77 14.12 1.84
C VAL A 193 -12.74 12.89 0.94
N THR A 194 -13.42 12.96 -0.20
CA THR A 194 -13.38 11.92 -1.23
C THR A 194 -13.03 12.57 -2.56
N LEU A 195 -12.07 11.99 -3.28
CA LEU A 195 -11.64 12.42 -4.60
C LEU A 195 -11.53 11.19 -5.50
N ALA A 196 -11.75 11.39 -6.79
CA ALA A 196 -11.47 10.34 -7.77
C ALA A 196 -9.97 10.01 -7.78
N SER A 197 -9.62 8.72 -7.81
CA SER A 197 -8.24 8.26 -7.75
C SER A 197 -7.43 8.70 -8.97
N ALA A 198 -7.98 8.60 -10.18
CA ALA A 198 -7.25 8.87 -11.42
C ALA A 198 -6.60 10.29 -11.49
N PRO A 199 -7.32 11.41 -11.19
CA PRO A 199 -6.68 12.72 -11.09
C PRO A 199 -5.59 12.81 -10.01
N VAL A 200 -5.77 12.15 -8.87
CA VAL A 200 -4.81 12.18 -7.77
C VAL A 200 -3.54 11.45 -8.15
N GLU A 201 -3.65 10.25 -8.73
CA GLU A 201 -2.52 9.45 -9.20
C GLU A 201 -1.72 10.14 -10.31
N ALA A 202 -2.40 10.85 -11.22
CA ALA A 202 -1.74 11.66 -12.25
C ALA A 202 -0.93 12.80 -11.61
N ILE A 203 -1.50 13.51 -10.63
CA ILE A 203 -0.79 14.59 -9.92
C ILE A 203 0.41 14.02 -9.13
N ILE A 204 0.27 12.84 -8.52
CA ILE A 204 1.37 12.13 -7.85
C ILE A 204 2.51 11.87 -8.84
N ALA A 205 2.23 11.31 -10.01
CA ALA A 205 3.25 11.09 -11.04
C ALA A 205 3.90 12.41 -11.49
N ALA A 206 3.11 13.47 -11.69
CA ALA A 206 3.60 14.79 -12.04
C ALA A 206 4.53 15.38 -10.96
N SER A 207 4.26 15.11 -9.69
CA SER A 207 5.12 15.56 -8.58
C SER A 207 6.53 14.94 -8.64
N ILE A 208 6.63 13.66 -9.03
CA ILE A 208 7.90 12.96 -9.18
C ILE A 208 8.68 13.51 -10.39
N VAL A 209 7.99 13.80 -11.50
CA VAL A 209 8.59 14.49 -12.66
C VAL A 209 9.16 15.85 -12.25
N LEU A 210 8.40 16.62 -11.47
CA LEU A 210 8.83 17.93 -10.97
C LEU A 210 10.09 17.80 -10.08
N LEU A 211 10.13 16.82 -9.17
CA LEU A 211 11.31 16.58 -8.34
C LEU A 211 12.53 16.14 -9.16
N ALA A 212 12.36 15.29 -10.17
CA ALA A 212 13.43 14.88 -11.06
C ALA A 212 13.99 16.09 -11.85
N TYR A 213 13.12 16.94 -12.37
CA TYR A 213 13.51 18.19 -13.06
C TYR A 213 14.25 19.15 -12.14
N GLU A 214 13.75 19.38 -10.92
CA GLU A 214 14.37 20.27 -9.94
C GLU A 214 15.75 19.79 -9.48
N ASN A 215 15.96 18.47 -9.42
CA ASN A 215 17.26 17.87 -9.12
C ASN A 215 18.28 18.01 -10.25
N LEU A 216 17.83 18.12 -11.51
CA LEU A 216 18.70 18.33 -12.67
C LEU A 216 19.01 19.82 -12.91
N ASN A 217 18.16 20.71 -12.42
CA ASN A 217 18.36 22.15 -12.53
C ASN A 217 19.28 22.63 -11.40
N ASP A 218 20.21 23.55 -11.65
CA ASP A 218 21.09 24.10 -10.59
C ASP A 218 20.54 25.37 -9.94
N ARG A 219 19.43 25.91 -10.48
CA ARG A 219 18.86 27.17 -9.99
C ARG A 219 18.26 27.01 -8.58
N PRO A 220 18.28 28.06 -7.75
CA PRO A 220 17.56 28.07 -6.49
C PRO A 220 16.06 28.01 -6.77
N SER A 221 15.36 27.15 -6.04
CA SER A 221 13.91 26.98 -6.12
C SER A 221 13.32 26.82 -4.72
N LEU A 222 12.00 27.04 -4.60
CA LEU A 222 11.29 26.84 -3.33
C LEU A 222 11.41 25.40 -2.84
N ILE A 223 11.48 24.44 -3.76
CA ILE A 223 11.61 23.00 -3.46
C ILE A 223 12.92 22.70 -2.73
N LYS A 224 14.01 23.31 -3.18
CA LYS A 224 15.32 23.17 -2.54
C LYS A 224 15.45 23.94 -1.23
N GLN A 225 14.75 25.07 -1.12
CA GLN A 225 14.80 25.93 0.07
C GLN A 225 13.96 25.37 1.22
N PHE A 226 12.80 24.78 0.91
CA PHE A 226 11.84 24.29 1.90
C PHE A 226 11.42 22.83 1.63
N PRO A 227 12.37 21.87 1.61
CA PRO A 227 12.09 20.50 1.23
C PRO A 227 11.05 19.82 2.14
N ALA A 228 11.02 20.16 3.43
CA ALA A 228 10.04 19.60 4.37
C ALA A 228 8.61 20.09 4.08
N LEU A 229 8.44 21.38 3.75
CA LEU A 229 7.14 21.93 3.40
C LEU A 229 6.62 21.33 2.08
N ILE A 230 7.51 21.11 1.12
CA ILE A 230 7.16 20.47 -0.14
C ILE A 230 6.81 19.00 0.06
N ALA A 231 7.59 18.27 0.87
CA ALA A 231 7.27 16.91 1.24
C ALA A 231 5.93 16.81 1.99
N PHE A 232 5.59 17.78 2.84
CA PHE A 232 4.27 17.88 3.44
C PHE A 232 3.17 18.02 2.37
N ALA A 233 3.33 18.97 1.44
CA ALA A 233 2.34 19.20 0.39
C ALA A 233 2.12 17.96 -0.51
N PHE A 234 3.19 17.26 -0.85
CA PHE A 234 3.10 16.01 -1.61
C PHE A 234 2.55 14.85 -0.76
N GLY A 235 2.87 14.78 0.53
CA GLY A 235 2.28 13.81 1.46
C GLY A 235 0.76 13.92 1.54
N LEU A 236 0.20 15.15 1.50
CA LEU A 236 -1.26 15.35 1.43
C LEU A 236 -1.85 14.71 0.16
N LEU A 237 -1.19 14.89 -0.99
CA LEU A 237 -1.67 14.35 -2.26
C LEU A 237 -1.54 12.82 -2.32
N HIS A 238 -0.43 12.29 -1.81
CA HIS A 238 -0.20 10.84 -1.76
C HIS A 238 -1.22 10.12 -0.87
N GLY A 239 -1.54 10.67 0.31
CA GLY A 239 -2.51 10.03 1.21
C GLY A 239 -3.91 9.96 0.60
N LEU A 240 -4.30 10.93 -0.23
CA LEU A 240 -5.55 10.87 -1.01
C LEU A 240 -5.53 9.76 -2.07
N GLY A 241 -4.37 9.47 -2.67
CA GLY A 241 -4.23 8.43 -3.70
C GLY A 241 -4.45 7.02 -3.15
N PHE A 242 -4.07 6.78 -1.89
CA PHE A 242 -4.26 5.49 -1.23
C PHE A 242 -5.61 5.34 -0.51
N ALA A 243 -6.31 6.45 -0.28
CA ALA A 243 -7.54 6.43 0.49
C ALA A 243 -8.64 5.53 -0.11
N GLY A 244 -8.75 5.49 -1.45
CA GLY A 244 -9.65 4.56 -2.13
C GLY A 244 -9.33 3.12 -1.80
N ALA A 245 -8.07 2.70 -1.98
CA ALA A 245 -7.63 1.34 -1.66
C ALA A 245 -7.85 0.98 -0.17
N LEU A 246 -7.66 1.92 0.76
CA LEU A 246 -7.90 1.67 2.18
C LEU A 246 -9.39 1.51 2.52
N ALA A 247 -10.27 2.26 1.85
CA ALA A 247 -11.72 2.05 1.95
C ALA A 247 -12.13 0.68 1.38
N GLU A 248 -11.40 0.16 0.38
CA GLU A 248 -11.63 -1.18 -0.16
C GLU A 248 -11.08 -2.30 0.74
N ILE A 249 -9.97 -2.06 1.44
CA ILE A 249 -9.38 -3.00 2.42
C ILE A 249 -10.28 -3.14 3.66
N GLY A 250 -11.04 -2.10 4.01
CA GLY A 250 -11.91 -2.11 5.19
C GLY A 250 -11.12 -1.87 6.47
N LEU A 251 -11.41 -0.77 7.17
CA LEU A 251 -10.85 -0.52 8.49
C LEU A 251 -11.85 -0.96 9.56
N PRO A 252 -11.41 -1.62 10.65
CA PRO A 252 -12.26 -1.99 11.77
C PRO A 252 -12.87 -0.75 12.41
N GLU A 253 -14.20 -0.71 12.53
CA GLU A 253 -14.92 0.47 13.04
C GLU A 253 -14.48 0.87 14.45
N ASN A 254 -14.10 -0.10 15.29
CA ASN A 254 -13.70 0.12 16.68
C ASN A 254 -12.21 0.45 16.88
N SER A 255 -11.35 0.17 15.90
CA SER A 255 -9.88 0.34 16.01
C SER A 255 -9.25 1.10 14.83
N GLN A 256 -10.07 1.75 14.00
CA GLN A 256 -9.66 2.51 12.81
C GLN A 256 -8.48 3.46 13.05
N LEU A 257 -8.49 4.22 14.15
CA LEU A 257 -7.40 5.15 14.50
C LEU A 257 -6.08 4.42 14.81
N MET A 258 -6.16 3.28 15.49
CA MET A 258 -4.98 2.48 15.83
C MET A 258 -4.41 1.81 14.58
N ALA A 259 -5.28 1.27 13.72
CA ALA A 259 -4.91 0.71 12.43
C ALA A 259 -4.19 1.74 11.55
N LEU A 260 -4.77 2.93 11.40
CA LEU A 260 -4.16 4.06 10.68
C LEU A 260 -2.82 4.49 11.28
N PHE A 261 -2.73 4.55 12.61
CA PHE A 261 -1.48 4.88 13.28
C PHE A 261 -0.39 3.87 12.94
N LEU A 262 -0.65 2.57 13.12
CA LEU A 262 0.32 1.50 12.88
C LEU A 262 0.71 1.38 11.41
N PHE A 263 -0.24 1.57 10.50
CA PHE A 263 0.01 1.68 9.08
C PHE A 263 1.01 2.80 8.76
N ASN A 264 0.82 4.01 9.29
CA ASN A 264 1.75 5.12 9.06
C ASN A 264 3.09 4.93 9.77
N VAL A 265 3.13 4.23 10.93
CA VAL A 265 4.40 3.79 11.54
C VAL A 265 5.13 2.82 10.61
N GLY A 266 4.42 1.89 9.97
CA GLY A 266 4.96 0.99 8.96
C GLY A 266 5.58 1.75 7.78
N ILE A 267 4.88 2.75 7.26
CA ILE A 267 5.38 3.66 6.20
C ILE A 267 6.68 4.33 6.63
N GLU A 268 6.71 5.00 7.78
CA GLU A 268 7.92 5.71 8.25
C GLU A 268 9.11 4.76 8.41
N LEU A 269 8.88 3.57 9.00
CA LEU A 269 9.92 2.54 9.15
C LEU A 269 10.44 2.05 7.80
N GLY A 270 9.55 1.80 6.84
CA GLY A 270 9.93 1.44 5.48
C GLY A 270 10.76 2.53 4.81
N GLN A 271 10.39 3.80 4.99
CA GLN A 271 11.10 4.93 4.37
C GLN A 271 12.52 5.03 4.93
N LEU A 272 12.65 4.95 6.25
CA LEU A 272 13.96 4.97 6.91
C LEU A 272 14.83 3.76 6.49
N ALA A 273 14.23 2.58 6.29
CA ALA A 273 14.93 1.40 5.80
C ALA A 273 15.45 1.60 4.36
N ILE A 274 14.61 2.07 3.44
CA ILE A 274 14.99 2.36 2.06
C ILE A 274 16.09 3.42 2.01
N ILE A 275 15.94 4.51 2.76
CA ILE A 275 16.93 5.59 2.83
C ILE A 275 18.28 5.05 3.33
N THR A 276 18.27 4.27 4.40
CA THR A 276 19.48 3.68 4.97
C THR A 276 20.17 2.77 3.95
N LEU A 277 19.40 1.93 3.26
CA LEU A 277 19.92 1.05 2.21
C LEU A 277 20.54 1.83 1.05
N VAL A 278 19.86 2.86 0.55
CA VAL A 278 20.34 3.72 -0.55
C VAL A 278 21.65 4.42 -0.14
N LEU A 279 21.70 5.03 1.05
CA LEU A 279 22.90 5.71 1.54
C LEU A 279 24.08 4.75 1.75
N LEU A 280 23.82 3.53 2.22
CA LEU A 280 24.83 2.49 2.36
C LEU A 280 25.40 2.10 0.98
N CYS A 281 24.53 1.82 0.00
CA CYS A 281 24.94 1.51 -1.36
C CYS A 281 25.78 2.62 -1.98
N LEU A 282 25.35 3.88 -1.87
CA LEU A 282 26.09 5.04 -2.38
C LEU A 282 27.47 5.16 -1.72
N THR A 283 27.56 4.93 -0.41
CA THR A 283 28.82 5.00 0.33
C THR A 283 29.80 3.92 -0.12
N LEU A 284 29.32 2.68 -0.31
CA LEU A 284 30.14 1.56 -0.79
C LEU A 284 30.63 1.78 -2.23
N ILE A 285 29.76 2.31 -3.10
CA ILE A 285 30.05 2.54 -4.52
C ILE A 285 31.03 3.70 -4.70
N ARG A 286 30.91 4.80 -3.93
CA ARG A 286 31.78 5.99 -4.13
C ARG A 286 33.28 5.67 -4.01
N HIS A 287 33.62 4.65 -3.22
CA HIS A 287 35.01 4.26 -2.98
C HIS A 287 35.57 3.29 -4.03
N ARG A 288 34.73 2.76 -4.93
CA ARG A 288 35.11 1.68 -5.86
C ARG A 288 35.12 2.10 -7.32
N VAL A 289 34.34 3.10 -7.73
CA VAL A 289 34.16 3.46 -9.15
C VAL A 289 34.55 4.90 -9.47
N TRP A 290 35.44 5.04 -10.45
CA TRP A 290 35.94 6.33 -10.96
C TRP A 290 34.83 7.17 -11.65
N PHE A 291 33.76 6.56 -12.18
CA PHE A 291 32.66 7.28 -12.85
C PHE A 291 31.45 7.59 -11.96
N TYR A 292 31.62 7.63 -10.63
CA TYR A 292 30.55 7.86 -9.63
C TYR A 292 29.59 9.02 -9.97
N GLN A 293 30.07 10.12 -10.55
CA GLN A 293 29.23 11.27 -10.93
C GLN A 293 28.14 10.91 -11.95
N MET A 294 28.42 10.01 -12.90
CA MET A 294 27.43 9.57 -13.89
C MET A 294 26.45 8.55 -13.28
N LEU A 295 26.91 7.71 -12.33
CA LEU A 295 26.02 6.85 -11.54
C LEU A 295 25.08 7.65 -10.65
N TYR A 296 25.51 8.80 -10.16
CA TYR A 296 24.68 9.66 -9.31
C TYR A 296 23.56 10.36 -10.11
N GLN A 297 23.77 10.67 -11.40
CA GLN A 297 22.76 11.29 -12.24
C GLN A 297 21.77 10.30 -12.88
N LEU A 298 22.18 9.03 -13.05
CA LEU A 298 21.37 8.02 -13.72
C LEU A 298 19.98 7.80 -13.06
N PRO A 299 19.85 7.71 -11.72
CA PRO A 299 18.55 7.61 -11.06
C PRO A 299 17.61 8.76 -11.39
N LEU A 300 18.11 10.00 -11.51
CA LEU A 300 17.28 11.17 -11.83
C LEU A 300 16.61 11.03 -13.20
N TYR A 301 17.37 10.59 -14.21
CA TYR A 301 16.85 10.39 -15.57
C TYR A 301 15.91 9.19 -15.66
N VAL A 302 16.23 8.08 -14.98
CA VAL A 302 15.37 6.89 -14.96
C VAL A 302 14.05 7.21 -14.26
N THR A 303 14.10 7.77 -13.04
CA THR A 303 12.91 8.15 -12.28
C THR A 303 12.06 9.16 -13.03
N GLY A 304 12.67 10.20 -13.61
CA GLY A 304 11.94 11.19 -14.39
C GLY A 304 11.26 10.62 -15.64
N SER A 305 11.90 9.66 -16.32
CA SER A 305 11.33 9.00 -17.50
C SER A 305 10.15 8.10 -17.15
N ILE A 306 10.29 7.27 -16.09
CA ILE A 306 9.23 6.41 -15.58
C ILE A 306 8.03 7.24 -15.12
N ALA A 307 8.27 8.27 -14.30
CA ALA A 307 7.22 9.15 -13.82
C ALA A 307 6.52 9.94 -14.95
N SER A 308 7.26 10.31 -16.00
CA SER A 308 6.66 10.95 -17.18
C SER A 308 5.74 9.99 -17.95
N TYR A 309 6.15 8.73 -18.08
CA TYR A 309 5.30 7.69 -18.66
C TYR A 309 4.01 7.50 -17.84
N TRP A 310 4.14 7.30 -16.52
CA TRP A 310 2.97 7.14 -15.63
C TRP A 310 2.06 8.36 -15.64
N PHE A 311 2.62 9.57 -15.70
CA PHE A 311 1.82 10.79 -15.79
C PHE A 311 0.95 10.80 -17.05
N ILE A 312 1.52 10.42 -18.20
CA ILE A 312 0.78 10.38 -19.48
C ILE A 312 -0.29 9.28 -19.43
N GLU A 313 0.07 8.10 -18.96
CA GLU A 313 -0.83 6.94 -18.83
C GLU A 313 -2.04 7.26 -17.93
N ARG A 314 -1.79 7.77 -16.72
CA ARG A 314 -2.84 8.13 -15.76
C ARG A 314 -3.66 9.33 -16.22
N SER A 315 -3.04 10.29 -16.91
CA SER A 315 -3.78 11.41 -17.52
C SER A 315 -4.71 10.94 -18.64
N TRP A 316 -4.31 9.91 -19.39
CA TRP A 316 -5.15 9.33 -20.42
C TRP A 316 -6.40 8.67 -19.84
N GLN A 317 -6.28 7.96 -18.71
CA GLN A 317 -7.41 7.33 -18.01
C GLN A 317 -8.48 8.33 -17.55
N ILE A 318 -8.13 9.61 -17.35
CA ILE A 318 -9.10 10.66 -17.00
C ILE A 318 -9.95 11.06 -18.22
N LEU A 319 -9.40 10.93 -19.43
CA LEU A 319 -10.02 11.41 -20.67
C LEU A 319 -10.80 10.32 -21.43
N SER A 320 -10.52 9.05 -21.16
CA SER A 320 -11.16 7.88 -21.78
C SER A 320 -12.39 7.42 -21.01
#